data_AF-A0A9D9DDL9-F1
#
_entry.id   AF-A0A9D9DDL9-F1
#
_cell.length_a   1.000
_cell.length_b   1.000
_cell.length_c   1.000
_cell.angle_alpha   90.00
_cell.angle_beta   90.00
_cell.angle_gamma   90.00
#
_symmetry.space_group_name_H-M   'P 1'
#
loop_
_entity.id
_entity.type
_entity.pdbx_description
1 polymer ?
#
loop_
_entity_poly.entity_id
_entity_poly.type
_entity_poly.pdbx_seq_one_letter_code
_entity_poly.pdbx_strand_id
1 'polypeptide(L)'
;MASRKPKAWAKARAKASAKSPAKNGVEGTTKRKGNLSDNQFYKIVYADKTVFIDFLRKVLPERLLAILDLTADSVHALSETSHNMFGKEQINDMVYQVVLKNSNAKAIILLEFQTKSEKNFSWRMVNYTYSVCERLASLPEYQEKPPYVFSVVYYTGDSRWTAPLDVLDTFPPLIDGIEPSDLVTGRYFLLDVKHDKYPGGTDSLCALIIRAERAVFQPEDEENFFQYIQTFLDILRFVEAENTDRHFSPQIREMVKSWVFVWLKTSAKLSESEIKELLMDDGISIRDRILKRLQAQRKQEDEQLAKRILLSAEEEKQRAVAKVEEEKQRALAEAGAEAEADKLRALAEAAERSQHAVAEVEKAKDKERDLALLRMLKDSIFSLYQCRFFHNVPEEVQKTVDKAQPKDMPALHAISDYLSGHKGDEEEFMRFAKTSLA
;
A
#
# COMPACT_ATOMS: atom_id res chain seq x y z
N MET A 1 -24.87 -58.17 32.93
CA MET A 1 -24.41 -58.02 31.52
C MET A 1 -24.48 -56.54 31.20
N ALA A 2 -23.33 -55.84 31.17
CA ALA A 2 -22.49 -55.64 29.97
C ALA A 2 -23.30 -55.01 28.82
N SER A 3 -22.85 -54.03 28.06
CA SER A 3 -21.66 -53.19 28.00
C SER A 3 -21.89 -52.33 26.75
N ARG A 4 -21.58 -51.02 26.79
CA ARG A 4 -20.89 -50.26 25.71
C ARG A 4 -21.10 -48.76 25.92
N LYS A 5 -19.98 -48.09 26.16
CA LYS A 5 -19.81 -46.63 26.27
C LYS A 5 -19.89 -45.98 24.88
N PRO A 6 -20.47 -44.77 24.75
CA PRO A 6 -20.23 -43.89 23.61
C PRO A 6 -18.90 -43.12 23.76
N LYS A 7 -18.35 -42.79 22.60
CA LYS A 7 -16.96 -42.40 22.33
C LYS A 7 -16.60 -40.97 22.73
N ALA A 8 -15.31 -40.83 22.99
CA ALA A 8 -14.53 -39.63 23.26
C ALA A 8 -14.70 -38.53 22.20
N TRP A 9 -15.21 -37.36 22.63
CA TRP A 9 -14.90 -36.07 22.00
C TRP A 9 -14.84 -34.89 22.99
N ALA A 10 -14.90 -35.14 24.31
CA ALA A 10 -14.97 -34.07 25.33
C ALA A 10 -13.71 -33.88 26.21
N LYS A 11 -12.53 -34.40 25.82
CA LYS A 11 -11.27 -34.16 26.55
C LYS A 11 -10.10 -33.91 25.60
N ALA A 12 -10.11 -32.75 24.94
CA ALA A 12 -8.95 -32.25 24.19
C ALA A 12 -8.85 -30.71 24.20
N ARG A 13 -9.06 -30.07 25.36
CA ARG A 13 -8.81 -28.62 25.51
C ARG A 13 -8.11 -28.20 26.82
N ALA A 14 -7.36 -29.11 27.44
CA ALA A 14 -6.70 -28.80 28.73
C ALA A 14 -5.25 -29.30 28.89
N LYS A 15 -4.59 -29.81 27.84
CA LYS A 15 -3.15 -30.16 27.91
C LYS A 15 -2.44 -29.86 26.59
N ALA A 16 -2.19 -28.58 26.35
CA ALA A 16 -1.15 -28.08 25.44
C ALA A 16 -0.61 -26.75 26.00
N SER A 17 -0.23 -26.76 27.28
CA SER A 17 0.59 -25.75 27.90
C SER A 17 1.86 -26.45 28.39
N ALA A 18 2.83 -26.58 27.49
CA ALA A 18 4.19 -26.99 27.80
C ALA A 18 5.11 -26.60 26.62
N LYS A 19 5.80 -25.46 26.81
CA LYS A 19 7.13 -25.08 26.30
C LYS A 19 7.61 -25.72 24.98
N SER A 20 7.83 -24.86 23.98
CA SER A 20 8.95 -25.04 23.03
C SER A 20 9.65 -23.69 22.80
N PRO A 21 10.99 -23.66 22.65
CA PRO A 21 11.81 -22.47 22.85
C PRO A 21 11.98 -21.60 21.60
N ALA A 22 12.39 -20.37 21.85
CA ALA A 22 12.62 -19.26 20.94
C ALA A 22 13.21 -19.64 19.57
N LYS A 23 12.55 -19.19 18.50
CA LYS A 23 13.19 -18.87 17.23
C LYS A 23 13.17 -17.36 17.06
N ASN A 24 14.34 -16.76 17.21
CA ASN A 24 14.61 -15.36 16.84
C ASN A 24 14.48 -15.24 15.32
N GLY A 25 13.36 -14.67 14.87
CA GLY A 25 13.15 -14.17 13.52
C GLY A 25 12.83 -12.69 13.62
N VAL A 26 13.66 -11.88 12.99
CA VAL A 26 13.61 -10.42 13.01
C VAL A 26 12.41 -9.95 12.16
N GLU A 27 11.23 -9.82 12.77
CA GLU A 27 10.12 -9.02 12.25
C GLU A 27 10.03 -7.75 13.09
N GLY A 28 10.79 -6.75 12.67
CA GLY A 28 10.77 -5.41 13.24
C GLY A 28 9.56 -4.59 12.77
N THR A 29 8.32 -5.02 13.05
CA THR A 29 7.20 -4.07 13.08
C THR A 29 7.23 -3.36 14.43
N THR A 30 8.05 -2.31 14.53
CA THR A 30 7.98 -1.39 15.66
C THR A 30 6.64 -0.66 15.61
N LYS A 31 5.69 -1.09 16.44
CA LYS A 31 4.54 -0.27 16.86
C LYS A 31 5.08 1.01 17.50
N ARG A 32 5.23 2.07 16.71
CA ARG A 32 5.46 3.43 17.23
C ARG A 32 4.13 3.94 17.79
N LYS A 33 4.07 4.14 19.11
CA LYS A 33 3.03 4.97 19.75
C LYS A 33 3.13 6.37 19.13
N GLY A 34 2.10 6.81 18.41
CA GLY A 34 1.97 8.22 17.98
C GLY A 34 1.25 8.49 16.66
N ASN A 35 1.14 7.53 15.74
CA ASN A 35 0.52 7.78 14.42
C ASN A 35 -0.80 7.03 14.27
N LEU A 36 -1.84 7.73 13.83
CA LEU A 36 -3.09 7.12 13.37
C LEU A 36 -2.81 6.32 12.11
N SER A 37 -3.45 5.15 11.98
CA SER A 37 -3.50 4.45 10.69
C SER A 37 -4.35 5.27 9.70
N ASP A 38 -4.07 5.15 8.39
CA ASP A 38 -4.82 5.87 7.34
C ASP A 38 -6.34 5.63 7.47
N ASN A 39 -6.74 4.41 7.84
CA ASN A 39 -8.15 4.08 8.09
C ASN A 39 -8.77 4.89 9.24
N GLN A 40 -8.02 5.14 10.32
CA GLN A 40 -8.50 5.98 11.42
C GLN A 40 -8.58 7.45 11.02
N PHE A 41 -7.65 7.93 10.19
CA PHE A 41 -7.69 9.28 9.64
C PHE A 41 -8.97 9.50 8.83
N TYR A 42 -9.30 8.61 7.88
CA TYR A 42 -10.49 8.76 7.06
C TYR A 42 -11.77 8.77 7.87
N LYS A 43 -11.91 7.88 8.84
CA LYS A 43 -13.09 7.85 9.72
C LYS A 43 -13.31 9.17 10.46
N ILE A 44 -12.23 9.77 10.95
CA ILE A 44 -12.31 11.06 11.65
C ILE A 44 -12.66 12.19 10.68
N VAL A 45 -12.02 12.23 9.51
CA VAL A 45 -12.24 13.28 8.52
C VAL A 45 -13.65 13.21 7.94
N TYR A 46 -14.12 12.03 7.56
CA TYR A 46 -15.46 11.85 7.02
C TYR A 46 -16.55 11.88 8.10
N ALA A 47 -16.21 11.91 9.40
CA ALA A 47 -17.14 12.27 10.47
C ALA A 47 -17.59 13.72 10.39
N ASP A 48 -16.76 14.59 9.80
CA ASP A 48 -17.14 15.95 9.50
C ASP A 48 -18.24 15.98 8.43
N LYS A 49 -19.37 16.58 8.79
CA LYS A 49 -20.56 16.62 7.94
C LYS A 49 -20.31 17.30 6.59
N THR A 50 -19.48 18.35 6.58
CA THR A 50 -19.17 19.10 5.36
C THR A 50 -18.40 18.22 4.39
N VAL A 51 -17.38 17.51 4.91
CA VAL A 51 -16.58 16.58 4.12
C VAL A 51 -17.42 15.41 3.61
N PHE A 52 -18.30 14.87 4.46
CA PHE A 52 -19.21 13.79 4.11
C PHE A 52 -20.19 14.18 2.99
N ILE A 53 -20.81 15.36 3.06
CA ILE A 53 -21.70 15.88 2.02
C ILE A 53 -20.96 15.99 0.68
N ASP A 54 -19.76 16.56 0.70
CA ASP A 54 -18.94 16.69 -0.50
C ASP A 54 -18.50 15.34 -1.08
N PHE A 55 -18.34 14.33 -0.22
CA PHE A 55 -18.11 12.96 -0.65
C PHE A 55 -19.34 12.34 -1.31
N LEU A 56 -20.54 12.49 -0.73
CA LEU A 56 -21.78 11.97 -1.33
C LEU A 56 -22.00 12.51 -2.74
N ARG A 57 -21.73 13.80 -2.96
CA ARG A 57 -21.81 14.45 -4.28
C ARG A 57 -20.90 13.82 -5.33
N LYS A 58 -19.81 13.17 -4.91
CA LYS A 58 -18.80 12.58 -5.80
C LYS A 58 -19.05 11.10 -6.09
N VAL A 59 -19.67 10.37 -5.15
CA VAL A 59 -19.86 8.92 -5.24
C VAL A 59 -21.26 8.52 -5.69
N LEU A 60 -22.29 9.31 -5.35
CA LEU A 60 -23.66 8.95 -5.67
C LEU A 60 -24.04 9.42 -7.08
N PRO A 61 -24.85 8.64 -7.81
CA PRO A 61 -25.34 9.03 -9.12
C PRO A 61 -26.32 10.22 -9.03
N GLU A 62 -26.42 11.00 -10.10
CA GLU A 62 -27.27 12.21 -10.19
C GLU A 62 -28.72 11.96 -9.74
N ARG A 63 -29.29 10.80 -10.09
CA ARG A 63 -30.65 10.41 -9.68
C ARG A 63 -30.86 10.39 -8.16
N LEU A 64 -29.82 10.02 -7.38
CA LEU A 64 -29.88 10.02 -5.92
C LEU A 64 -29.58 11.42 -5.36
N LEU A 65 -28.62 12.14 -5.94
CA LEU A 65 -28.33 13.54 -5.58
C LEU A 65 -29.55 14.46 -5.80
N ALA A 66 -30.38 14.15 -6.79
CA ALA A 66 -31.62 14.86 -7.08
C ALA A 66 -32.61 14.77 -5.91
N ILE A 67 -32.68 13.64 -5.21
CA ILE A 67 -33.68 13.39 -4.14
C ILE A 67 -33.13 13.60 -2.72
N LEU A 68 -31.81 13.55 -2.51
CA LEU A 68 -31.20 13.75 -1.19
C LEU A 68 -31.02 15.24 -0.88
N ASP A 69 -31.54 15.71 0.24
CA ASP A 69 -31.25 17.06 0.74
C ASP A 69 -29.87 17.09 1.40
N LEU A 70 -28.89 17.56 0.64
CA LEU A 70 -27.48 17.66 1.04
C LEU A 70 -27.14 19.03 1.63
N THR A 71 -28.11 19.72 2.23
CA THR A 71 -27.84 20.86 3.12
C THR A 71 -27.33 20.37 4.47
N ALA A 72 -26.57 21.21 5.17
CA ALA A 72 -25.96 20.84 6.45
C ALA A 72 -27.01 20.50 7.53
N ASP A 73 -28.20 21.09 7.47
CA ASP A 73 -29.28 20.85 8.44
C ASP A 73 -30.03 19.54 8.19
N SER A 74 -29.96 19.00 6.97
CA SER A 74 -30.69 17.79 6.56
C SER A 74 -29.84 16.51 6.65
N VAL A 75 -28.57 16.62 7.04
CA VAL A 75 -27.64 15.50 7.18
C VAL A 75 -27.21 15.33 8.63
N HIS A 76 -27.36 14.14 9.20
CA HIS A 76 -27.03 13.87 10.59
C HIS A 76 -26.24 12.57 10.73
N ALA A 77 -25.10 12.62 11.43
CA ALA A 77 -24.42 11.41 11.84
C ALA A 77 -25.26 10.70 12.91
N LEU A 78 -25.46 9.39 12.78
CA LEU A 78 -26.12 8.57 13.80
C LEU A 78 -25.10 8.07 14.85
N SER A 79 -24.02 8.83 15.05
CA SER A 79 -22.77 8.37 15.68
C SER A 79 -22.88 8.06 17.17
N GLU A 80 -23.73 8.76 17.95
CA GLU A 80 -23.85 8.51 19.40
C GLU A 80 -24.59 7.22 19.74
N THR A 81 -25.40 6.70 18.83
CA THR A 81 -26.05 5.41 19.00
C THR A 81 -25.18 4.26 18.51
N SER A 82 -24.18 4.49 17.63
CA SER A 82 -23.34 3.39 17.13
C SER A 82 -22.62 2.60 18.24
N HIS A 83 -22.00 3.30 19.21
CA HIS A 83 -21.24 2.71 20.34
C HIS A 83 -22.08 1.81 21.27
N ASN A 84 -23.39 2.08 21.35
CA ASN A 84 -24.34 1.30 22.17
C ASN A 84 -25.34 0.46 21.35
N MET A 85 -25.41 0.63 20.02
CA MET A 85 -26.32 -0.11 19.15
C MET A 85 -25.68 -1.32 18.46
N PHE A 86 -24.36 -1.31 18.20
CA PHE A 86 -23.68 -2.38 17.47
C PHE A 86 -22.58 -3.09 18.29
N GLY A 87 -22.34 -2.67 19.54
CA GLY A 87 -21.31 -3.25 20.41
C GLY A 87 -19.90 -2.71 20.14
N LYS A 88 -19.04 -2.77 21.18
CA LYS A 88 -17.68 -2.18 21.20
C LYS A 88 -16.71 -2.70 20.13
N GLU A 89 -17.03 -3.80 19.44
CA GLU A 89 -16.14 -4.45 18.47
C GLU A 89 -16.58 -4.29 17.01
N GLN A 90 -17.73 -3.67 16.71
CA GLN A 90 -18.39 -3.72 15.39
C GLN A 90 -18.62 -2.38 14.69
N ILE A 91 -18.07 -1.27 15.20
CA ILE A 91 -18.23 0.05 14.54
C ILE A 91 -16.97 0.33 13.74
N ASN A 92 -16.83 -0.37 12.61
CA ASN A 92 -15.96 0.12 11.56
C ASN A 92 -16.67 1.09 10.61
N ASP A 93 -18.00 1.12 10.66
CA ASP A 93 -18.84 1.72 9.64
C ASP A 93 -19.43 3.05 10.11
N MET A 94 -19.51 4.02 9.20
CA MET A 94 -20.12 5.32 9.44
C MET A 94 -21.55 5.33 8.94
N VAL A 95 -22.50 5.74 9.79
CA VAL A 95 -23.93 5.76 9.44
C VAL A 95 -24.46 7.18 9.53
N TYR A 96 -25.02 7.67 8.43
CA TYR A 96 -25.66 8.97 8.33
C TYR A 96 -27.13 8.85 7.99
N GLN A 97 -27.93 9.75 8.52
CA GLN A 97 -29.29 9.99 8.09
C GLN A 97 -29.33 11.25 7.23
N VAL A 98 -30.06 11.20 6.12
CA VAL A 98 -30.25 12.30 5.19
C VAL A 98 -31.73 12.48 4.90
N VAL A 99 -32.26 13.69 5.00
CA VAL A 99 -33.65 13.98 4.64
C VAL A 99 -33.83 13.92 3.12
N LEU A 100 -34.95 13.38 2.66
CA LEU A 100 -35.32 13.41 1.25
C LEU A 100 -36.00 14.72 0.91
N LYS A 101 -35.59 15.36 -0.19
CA LYS A 101 -36.22 16.60 -0.68
C LYS A 101 -37.72 16.40 -0.87
N ASN A 102 -38.48 17.45 -0.57
CA ASN A 102 -39.93 17.49 -0.73
C ASN A 102 -40.70 16.43 0.10
N SER A 103 -40.08 15.89 1.16
CA SER A 103 -40.74 14.98 2.09
C SER A 103 -40.08 15.00 3.47
N ASN A 104 -40.76 14.48 4.50
CA ASN A 104 -40.12 14.19 5.79
C ASN A 104 -39.49 12.79 5.85
N ALA A 105 -39.46 12.08 4.71
CA ALA A 105 -38.84 10.76 4.66
C ALA A 105 -37.32 10.88 4.76
N LYS A 106 -36.70 9.85 5.32
CA LYS A 106 -35.27 9.79 5.58
C LYS A 106 -34.62 8.67 4.78
N ALA A 107 -33.41 8.91 4.31
CA ALA A 107 -32.50 7.90 3.81
C ALA A 107 -31.36 7.71 4.82
N ILE A 108 -30.85 6.48 4.90
CA ILE A 108 -29.68 6.13 5.67
C ILE A 108 -28.54 5.83 4.70
N ILE A 109 -27.39 6.43 4.93
CA ILE A 109 -26.16 6.14 4.21
C ILE A 109 -25.26 5.34 5.13
N LEU A 110 -24.91 4.12 4.69
CA LEU A 110 -23.89 3.29 5.30
C LEU A 110 -22.59 3.48 4.53
N LEU A 111 -21.59 4.08 5.16
CA LEU A 111 -20.26 4.30 4.59
C LEU A 111 -19.25 3.35 5.22
N GLU A 112 -18.61 2.56 4.38
CA GLU A 112 -17.58 1.59 4.77
C GLU A 112 -16.23 1.92 4.14
N PHE A 113 -15.16 1.80 4.93
CA PHE A 113 -13.79 2.11 4.49
C PHE A 113 -13.00 0.83 4.24
N GLN A 114 -12.43 0.71 3.04
CA GLN A 114 -11.71 -0.49 2.63
C GLN A 114 -10.36 -0.19 2.00
N THR A 115 -9.37 -1.01 2.33
CA THR A 115 -8.05 -1.01 1.69
C THR A 115 -7.80 -2.29 0.90
N LYS A 116 -8.69 -3.27 0.99
CA LYS A 116 -8.60 -4.55 0.27
C LYS A 116 -9.92 -4.84 -0.43
N SER A 117 -9.81 -5.32 -1.68
CA SER A 117 -10.96 -5.85 -2.41
C SER A 117 -11.08 -7.35 -2.13
N GLU A 118 -12.23 -7.77 -1.61
CA GLU A 118 -12.51 -9.17 -1.28
C GLU A 118 -13.67 -9.68 -2.14
N LYS A 119 -13.53 -10.87 -2.74
CA LYS A 119 -14.51 -11.40 -3.69
C LYS A 119 -15.96 -11.41 -3.17
N ASN A 120 -16.15 -11.68 -1.88
CA ASN A 120 -17.47 -11.79 -1.24
C ASN A 120 -17.95 -10.48 -0.61
N PHE A 121 -17.36 -9.34 -0.98
CA PHE A 121 -17.66 -8.06 -0.34
C PHE A 121 -19.12 -7.61 -0.51
N SER A 122 -19.74 -7.88 -1.66
CA SER A 122 -21.16 -7.58 -1.89
C SER A 122 -22.06 -8.25 -0.85
N TRP A 123 -21.79 -9.52 -0.49
CA TRP A 123 -22.53 -10.23 0.56
C TRP A 123 -22.36 -9.58 1.94
N ARG A 124 -21.17 -9.06 2.25
CA ARG A 124 -20.92 -8.29 3.48
C ARG A 124 -21.78 -7.03 3.50
N MET A 125 -21.81 -6.27 2.41
CA MET A 125 -22.62 -5.05 2.33
C MET A 125 -24.11 -5.34 2.44
N VAL A 126 -24.58 -6.44 1.85
CA VAL A 126 -25.96 -6.89 2.03
C VAL A 126 -26.27 -7.20 3.50
N ASN A 127 -25.40 -7.94 4.17
CA ASN A 127 -25.56 -8.24 5.60
C ASN A 127 -25.59 -6.97 6.46
N TYR A 128 -24.70 -6.01 6.20
CA TYR A 128 -24.68 -4.73 6.92
C TYR A 128 -25.95 -3.93 6.66
N THR A 129 -26.39 -3.85 5.41
CA THR A 129 -27.63 -3.16 5.02
C THR A 129 -28.83 -3.76 5.76
N TYR A 130 -28.98 -5.08 5.74
CA TYR A 130 -30.08 -5.75 6.45
C TYR A 130 -30.01 -5.56 7.96
N SER A 131 -28.82 -5.64 8.55
CA SER A 131 -28.61 -5.43 9.99
C SER A 131 -29.01 -4.00 10.40
N VAL A 132 -28.69 -3.01 9.57
CA VAL A 132 -29.12 -1.61 9.74
C VAL A 132 -30.64 -1.50 9.61
N CYS A 133 -31.25 -2.09 8.57
CA CYS A 133 -32.71 -2.10 8.40
C CYS A 133 -33.45 -2.74 9.57
N GLU A 134 -33.02 -3.92 10.02
CA GLU A 134 -33.60 -4.64 11.17
C GLU A 134 -33.54 -3.78 12.43
N ARG A 135 -32.39 -3.14 12.66
CA ARG A 135 -32.21 -2.25 13.81
C ARG A 135 -33.14 -1.04 13.71
N LEU A 136 -33.22 -0.39 12.56
CA LEU A 136 -34.07 0.78 12.36
C LEU A 136 -35.55 0.42 12.54
N ALA A 137 -35.99 -0.73 12.01
CA ALA A 137 -37.36 -1.23 12.19
C ALA A 137 -37.73 -1.47 13.67
N SER A 138 -36.74 -1.69 14.55
CA SER A 138 -36.98 -1.80 15.99
C SER A 138 -37.22 -0.44 16.69
N LEU A 139 -36.88 0.68 16.05
CA LEU A 139 -37.02 2.02 16.61
C LEU A 139 -38.41 2.60 16.34
N PRO A 140 -39.07 3.24 17.33
CA PRO A 140 -40.40 3.81 17.17
C PRO A 140 -40.57 4.75 15.97
N GLU A 141 -39.53 5.52 15.61
CA GLU A 141 -39.56 6.46 14.50
C GLU A 141 -39.62 5.82 13.09
N TYR A 142 -39.32 4.52 12.96
CA TYR A 142 -39.34 3.79 11.68
C TYR A 142 -40.31 2.60 11.67
N GLN A 143 -41.19 2.47 12.66
CA GLN A 143 -42.09 1.31 12.77
C GLN A 143 -43.12 1.21 11.63
N GLU A 144 -43.53 2.34 11.04
CA GLU A 144 -44.52 2.32 9.96
C GLU A 144 -43.91 1.92 8.61
N LYS A 145 -42.70 2.43 8.29
CA LYS A 145 -41.97 2.10 7.06
C LYS A 145 -40.46 2.18 7.32
N PRO A 146 -39.67 1.18 6.86
CA PRO A 146 -38.22 1.26 6.94
C PRO A 146 -37.69 2.40 6.06
N PRO A 147 -36.61 3.09 6.46
CA PRO A 147 -36.00 4.11 5.63
C PRO A 147 -35.25 3.48 4.45
N TYR A 148 -35.00 4.26 3.41
CA TYR A 148 -34.14 3.84 2.30
C TYR A 148 -32.70 3.72 2.81
N VAL A 149 -32.03 2.58 2.61
CA VAL A 149 -30.63 2.41 3.00
C VAL A 149 -29.74 2.34 1.76
N PHE A 150 -28.78 3.24 1.65
CA PHE A 150 -27.79 3.28 0.58
C PHE A 150 -26.41 2.93 1.13
N SER A 151 -25.83 1.88 0.58
CA SER A 151 -24.50 1.39 0.93
C SER A 151 -23.44 2.03 0.05
N VAL A 152 -22.39 2.56 0.66
CA VAL A 152 -21.31 3.28 -0.01
C VAL A 152 -19.96 2.79 0.52
N VAL A 153 -19.01 2.59 -0.39
CA VAL A 153 -17.66 2.11 -0.08
C VAL A 153 -16.64 3.14 -0.51
N TYR A 154 -15.78 3.54 0.42
CA TYR A 154 -14.59 4.34 0.17
C TYR A 154 -13.38 3.42 0.11
N TYR A 155 -12.78 3.28 -1.08
CA TYR A 155 -11.69 2.34 -1.32
C TYR A 155 -10.37 3.03 -1.66
N THR A 156 -9.32 2.73 -0.89
CA THR A 156 -7.96 3.30 -1.04
C THR A 156 -6.88 2.25 -1.29
N GLY A 157 -7.26 1.01 -1.64
CA GLY A 157 -6.29 -0.04 -1.90
C GLY A 157 -5.45 0.22 -3.14
N ASP A 158 -4.23 -0.31 -3.14
CA ASP A 158 -3.25 -0.10 -4.22
C ASP A 158 -3.62 -0.80 -5.53
N SER A 159 -4.44 -1.85 -5.46
CA SER A 159 -4.97 -2.56 -6.64
C SER A 159 -6.37 -2.08 -6.96
N ARG A 160 -6.77 -2.11 -8.24
CA ARG A 160 -8.14 -1.81 -8.66
C ARG A 160 -9.15 -2.70 -7.92
N TRP A 161 -10.30 -2.14 -7.56
CA TRP A 161 -11.40 -2.91 -6.99
C TRP A 161 -11.90 -4.00 -7.95
N THR A 162 -12.08 -5.22 -7.44
CA THR A 162 -12.48 -6.40 -8.24
C THR A 162 -13.73 -7.10 -7.72
N ALA A 163 -14.19 -6.78 -6.51
CA ALA A 163 -15.39 -7.38 -5.96
C ALA A 163 -16.65 -6.90 -6.71
N PRO A 164 -17.65 -7.77 -6.94
CA PRO A 164 -18.88 -7.37 -7.58
C PRO A 164 -19.61 -6.25 -6.80
N LEU A 165 -20.23 -5.31 -7.51
CA LEU A 165 -20.95 -4.17 -6.90
C LEU A 165 -22.39 -4.51 -6.52
N ASP A 166 -22.93 -5.57 -7.12
CA ASP A 166 -24.25 -6.13 -6.83
C ASP A 166 -24.09 -7.57 -6.34
N VAL A 167 -24.88 -7.99 -5.36
CA VAL A 167 -24.92 -9.40 -4.95
C VAL A 167 -25.43 -10.29 -6.08
N LEU A 168 -26.31 -9.77 -6.95
CA LEU A 168 -26.79 -10.51 -8.12
C LEU A 168 -25.65 -11.00 -9.02
N ASP A 169 -24.58 -10.21 -9.15
CA ASP A 169 -23.40 -10.54 -9.96
C ASP A 169 -22.54 -11.67 -9.37
N THR A 170 -22.86 -12.14 -8.15
CA THR A 170 -22.16 -13.26 -7.51
C THR A 170 -22.78 -14.61 -7.82
N PHE A 171 -24.03 -14.64 -8.30
CA PHE A 171 -24.71 -15.87 -8.67
C PHE A 171 -24.20 -16.40 -10.02
N PRO A 172 -24.33 -17.71 -10.27
CA PRO A 172 -24.14 -18.24 -11.62
C PRO A 172 -25.17 -17.63 -12.59
N PRO A 173 -24.97 -17.79 -13.92
CA PRO A 173 -25.97 -17.39 -14.91
C PRO A 173 -27.36 -17.93 -14.56
N LEU A 174 -28.38 -17.09 -14.74
CA LEU A 174 -29.76 -17.46 -14.47
C LEU A 174 -30.17 -18.66 -15.33
N ILE A 175 -30.88 -19.58 -14.71
CA ILE A 175 -31.46 -20.75 -15.36
C ILE A 175 -32.92 -20.42 -15.68
N ASP A 176 -33.41 -20.89 -16.83
CA ASP A 176 -34.81 -20.70 -17.25
C ASP A 176 -35.79 -20.99 -16.11
N GLY A 177 -36.67 -20.03 -15.83
CA GLY A 177 -37.67 -20.11 -14.75
C GLY A 177 -37.24 -19.49 -13.41
N ILE A 178 -36.03 -18.93 -13.30
CA ILE A 178 -35.61 -18.10 -12.16
C ILE A 178 -35.43 -16.66 -12.64
N GLU A 179 -36.19 -15.73 -12.07
CA GLU A 179 -36.09 -14.31 -12.37
C GLU A 179 -35.13 -13.61 -11.39
N PRO A 180 -34.47 -12.50 -11.79
CA PRO A 180 -33.64 -11.72 -10.86
C PRO A 180 -34.37 -11.28 -9.59
N SER A 181 -35.69 -11.07 -9.68
CA SER A 181 -36.55 -10.70 -8.55
C SER A 181 -36.73 -11.81 -7.50
N ASP A 182 -36.44 -13.06 -7.85
CA ASP A 182 -36.53 -14.21 -6.94
C ASP A 182 -35.28 -14.33 -6.05
N LEU A 183 -34.23 -13.58 -6.37
CA LEU A 183 -32.95 -13.63 -5.69
C LEU A 183 -32.77 -12.47 -4.71
N VAL A 184 -31.85 -12.64 -3.77
CA VAL A 184 -31.41 -11.54 -2.90
C VAL A 184 -30.69 -10.51 -3.76
N THR A 185 -31.20 -9.28 -3.75
CA THR A 185 -30.59 -8.15 -4.46
C THR A 185 -29.93 -7.20 -3.48
N GLY A 186 -28.81 -6.61 -3.86
CA GLY A 186 -28.19 -5.60 -3.02
C GLY A 186 -26.98 -5.00 -3.68
N ARG A 187 -27.09 -3.70 -3.97
CA ARG A 187 -26.03 -2.90 -4.57
C ARG A 187 -25.41 -1.96 -3.56
N TYR A 188 -24.11 -1.75 -3.69
CA TYR A 188 -23.43 -0.62 -3.06
C TYR A 188 -22.80 0.29 -4.12
N PHE A 189 -22.59 1.55 -3.75
CA PHE A 189 -21.85 2.53 -4.53
C PHE A 189 -20.38 2.47 -4.11
N LEU A 190 -19.47 2.53 -5.07
CA LEU A 190 -18.03 2.47 -4.83
C LEU A 190 -17.38 3.77 -5.30
N LEU A 191 -16.48 4.30 -4.46
CA LEU A 191 -15.44 5.21 -4.89
C LEU A 191 -14.09 4.49 -4.79
N ASP A 192 -13.55 4.04 -5.91
CA ASP A 192 -12.17 3.59 -6.01
C ASP A 192 -11.28 4.82 -6.18
N VAL A 193 -10.80 5.34 -5.05
CA VAL A 193 -10.12 6.64 -4.96
C VAL A 193 -8.94 6.69 -5.92
N LYS A 194 -8.15 5.61 -6.00
CA LYS A 194 -6.95 5.57 -6.84
C LYS A 194 -7.30 5.36 -8.31
N HIS A 195 -8.28 4.52 -8.64
CA HIS A 195 -8.44 4.01 -10.01
C HIS A 195 -9.63 4.56 -10.80
N ASP A 196 -10.65 5.16 -10.16
CA ASP A 196 -11.82 5.70 -10.87
C ASP A 196 -11.56 7.05 -11.52
N LYS A 197 -12.17 7.37 -12.66
CA LYS A 197 -11.97 8.67 -13.32
C LYS A 197 -12.57 9.81 -12.48
N TYR A 198 -11.79 10.34 -11.56
CA TYR A 198 -12.13 11.54 -10.82
C TYR A 198 -11.72 12.78 -11.63
N PRO A 199 -12.64 13.73 -11.90
CA PRO A 199 -12.37 14.90 -12.74
C PRO A 199 -11.36 15.90 -12.14
N GLY A 200 -10.83 15.61 -10.94
CA GLY A 200 -9.96 16.53 -10.21
C GLY A 200 -10.78 17.64 -9.53
N GLY A 201 -10.09 18.50 -8.79
CA GLY A 201 -10.69 19.64 -8.12
C GLY A 201 -9.89 20.11 -6.91
N THR A 202 -10.05 21.38 -6.57
CA THR A 202 -9.50 22.02 -5.37
C THR A 202 -10.60 22.74 -4.57
N ASP A 203 -11.85 22.44 -4.90
CA ASP A 203 -13.06 23.11 -4.40
C ASP A 203 -13.49 22.64 -3.00
N SER A 204 -13.04 21.45 -2.58
CA SER A 204 -13.42 20.78 -1.34
C SER A 204 -12.24 20.01 -0.72
N LEU A 205 -12.25 19.85 0.61
CA LEU A 205 -11.25 19.04 1.32
C LEU A 205 -11.27 17.58 0.84
N CYS A 206 -12.46 17.02 0.58
CA CYS A 206 -12.60 15.68 0.03
C CYS A 206 -11.90 15.55 -1.34
N ALA A 207 -12.06 16.54 -2.23
CA ALA A 207 -11.39 16.54 -3.54
C ALA A 207 -9.86 16.57 -3.40
N LEU A 208 -9.34 17.38 -2.48
CA LEU A 208 -7.90 17.48 -2.24
C LEU A 208 -7.32 16.20 -1.63
N ILE A 209 -8.03 15.56 -0.69
CA ILE A 209 -7.64 14.26 -0.13
C ILE A 209 -7.64 13.18 -1.22
N ILE A 210 -8.69 13.10 -2.04
CA ILE A 210 -8.73 12.19 -3.19
C ILE A 210 -7.54 12.46 -4.11
N ARG A 211 -7.25 13.73 -4.43
CA ARG A 211 -6.09 14.10 -5.25
C ARG A 211 -4.79 13.61 -4.63
N ALA A 212 -4.59 13.78 -3.32
CA ALA A 212 -3.40 13.31 -2.61
C ALA A 212 -3.25 11.79 -2.66
N GLU A 213 -4.34 11.05 -2.50
CA GLU A 213 -4.35 9.58 -2.53
C GLU A 213 -4.12 8.97 -3.91
N ARG A 214 -4.58 9.65 -4.96
CA ARG A 214 -4.37 9.24 -6.36
C ARG A 214 -2.96 9.42 -6.82
N ALA A 215 -2.30 10.36 -6.19
CA ALA A 215 -0.98 10.74 -6.55
C ALA A 215 -0.08 9.50 -6.24
N VAL A 216 0.56 8.94 -7.27
CA VAL A 216 1.68 7.99 -7.16
C VAL A 216 2.97 8.76 -6.86
N PHE A 217 3.35 8.82 -5.59
CA PHE A 217 4.57 9.52 -5.19
C PHE A 217 5.81 8.82 -5.76
N GLN A 218 6.42 9.43 -6.78
CA GLN A 218 7.70 9.01 -7.36
C GLN A 218 8.73 10.11 -7.11
N PRO A 219 9.62 9.94 -6.11
CA PRO A 219 10.59 10.97 -5.73
C PRO A 219 11.77 11.12 -6.72
N GLU A 220 11.80 10.35 -7.81
CA GLU A 220 12.78 10.49 -8.89
C GLU A 220 12.35 11.52 -9.96
N ASP A 221 11.06 11.80 -10.09
CA ASP A 221 10.55 12.81 -11.02
C ASP A 221 10.35 14.14 -10.27
N GLU A 222 11.22 15.11 -10.54
CA GLU A 222 11.25 16.39 -9.83
C GLU A 222 9.97 17.23 -10.05
N GLU A 223 9.42 17.22 -11.27
CA GLU A 223 8.23 18.01 -11.60
C GLU A 223 7.00 17.40 -10.93
N ASN A 224 6.87 16.08 -11.00
CA ASN A 224 5.86 15.36 -10.23
C ASN A 224 6.06 15.65 -8.75
N PHE A 225 7.23 15.41 -8.16
CA PHE A 225 7.50 15.57 -6.72
C PHE A 225 6.98 16.89 -6.12
N PHE A 226 7.21 18.03 -6.78
CA PHE A 226 6.68 19.30 -6.28
C PHE A 226 5.18 19.47 -6.51
N GLN A 227 4.62 18.89 -7.56
CA GLN A 227 3.17 18.84 -7.75
C GLN A 227 2.47 18.01 -6.65
N TYR A 228 3.13 16.95 -6.16
CA TYR A 228 2.69 16.18 -4.99
C TYR A 228 2.71 17.03 -3.73
N ILE A 229 3.87 17.63 -3.41
CA ILE A 229 4.01 18.52 -2.26
C ILE A 229 2.94 19.62 -2.30
N GLN A 230 2.74 20.24 -3.47
CA GLN A 230 1.75 21.28 -3.65
C GLN A 230 0.34 20.82 -3.29
N THR A 231 -0.04 19.58 -3.65
CA THR A 231 -1.35 19.01 -3.29
C THR A 231 -1.53 18.96 -1.76
N PHE A 232 -0.51 18.55 -1.02
CA PHE A 232 -0.54 18.52 0.45
C PHE A 232 -0.54 19.91 1.08
N LEU A 233 0.21 20.87 0.50
CA LEU A 233 0.18 22.27 0.93
C LEU A 233 -1.18 22.92 0.67
N ASP A 234 -1.83 22.58 -0.45
CA ASP A 234 -3.18 23.03 -0.76
C ASP A 234 -4.18 22.52 0.27
N ILE A 235 -4.02 21.28 0.78
CA ILE A 235 -4.83 20.77 1.90
C ILE A 235 -4.65 21.62 3.16
N LEU A 236 -3.40 21.95 3.54
CA LEU A 236 -3.13 22.79 4.71
C LEU A 236 -3.78 24.16 4.55
N ARG A 237 -3.54 24.82 3.42
CA ARG A 237 -4.12 26.13 3.09
C ARG A 237 -5.65 26.09 3.11
N PHE A 238 -6.23 25.02 2.58
CA PHE A 238 -7.69 24.85 2.53
C PHE A 238 -8.32 24.77 3.92
N VAL A 239 -7.67 24.04 4.84
CA VAL A 239 -8.19 23.81 6.20
C VAL A 239 -7.87 24.99 7.14
N GLU A 240 -6.82 25.76 6.84
CA GLU A 240 -6.45 26.96 7.59
C GLU A 240 -7.21 28.21 7.15
N ALA A 241 -7.68 28.27 5.90
CA ALA A 241 -8.44 29.41 5.40
C ALA A 241 -9.68 29.69 6.27
N GLU A 242 -9.73 30.88 6.86
CA GLU A 242 -10.92 31.38 7.55
C GLU A 242 -11.95 31.83 6.50
N ASN A 243 -12.71 30.88 5.97
CA ASN A 243 -13.87 31.16 5.12
C ASN A 243 -15.16 31.01 5.92
N THR A 244 -16.06 32.00 5.82
CA THR A 244 -17.34 32.05 6.54
C THR A 244 -18.25 30.85 6.24
N ASP A 245 -18.13 30.27 5.05
CA ASP A 245 -18.99 29.18 4.58
C ASP A 245 -18.42 27.79 4.86
N ARG A 246 -17.19 27.71 5.41
CA ARG A 246 -16.44 26.45 5.61
C ARG A 246 -15.90 26.39 7.03
N HIS A 247 -16.72 25.95 7.97
CA HIS A 247 -16.30 25.82 9.36
C HIS A 247 -15.88 24.39 9.69
N PHE A 248 -14.57 24.10 9.59
CA PHE A 248 -14.00 22.88 10.16
C PHE A 248 -13.81 23.04 11.67
N SER A 249 -14.20 22.01 12.42
CA SER A 249 -13.94 21.96 13.85
C SER A 249 -12.43 22.00 14.14
N PRO A 250 -11.98 22.59 15.27
CA PRO A 250 -10.56 22.62 15.63
C PRO A 250 -9.90 21.24 15.60
N GLN A 251 -10.64 20.20 16.01
CA GLN A 251 -10.17 18.82 16.00
C GLN A 251 -9.86 18.32 14.59
N ILE A 252 -10.73 18.60 13.61
CA ILE A 252 -10.49 18.23 12.20
C ILE A 252 -9.29 18.99 11.64
N ARG A 253 -9.16 20.28 11.97
CA ARG A 253 -8.01 21.07 11.52
C ARG A 253 -6.70 20.48 12.01
N GLU A 254 -6.59 20.23 13.31
CA GLU A 254 -5.37 19.65 13.89
C GLU A 254 -5.08 18.24 13.37
N MET A 255 -6.12 17.45 13.11
CA MET A 255 -5.99 16.11 12.56
C MET A 255 -5.43 16.13 11.14
N VAL A 256 -6.03 16.93 10.25
CA VAL A 256 -5.59 17.07 8.87
C VAL A 256 -4.17 17.64 8.82
N LYS A 257 -3.88 18.67 9.62
CA LYS A 257 -2.51 19.19 9.76
C LYS A 257 -1.55 18.09 10.16
N SER A 258 -1.85 17.35 11.22
CA SER A 258 -0.97 16.27 11.70
C SER A 258 -0.71 15.23 10.61
N TRP A 259 -1.74 14.78 9.89
CA TRP A 259 -1.61 13.84 8.79
C TRP A 259 -0.73 14.38 7.65
N VAL A 260 -0.99 15.60 7.18
CA VAL A 260 -0.17 16.23 6.14
C VAL A 260 1.28 16.40 6.59
N PHE A 261 1.53 16.90 7.81
CA PHE A 261 2.87 17.10 8.34
C PHE A 261 3.63 15.78 8.47
N VAL A 262 2.97 14.71 8.93
CA VAL A 262 3.58 13.37 8.98
C VAL A 262 3.96 12.92 7.59
N TRP A 263 3.08 13.07 6.60
CA TRP A 263 3.37 12.68 5.22
C TRP A 263 4.55 13.48 4.64
N LEU A 264 4.54 14.80 4.76
CA LEU A 264 5.62 15.67 4.24
C LEU A 264 6.98 15.36 4.88
N LYS A 265 7.00 15.04 6.18
CA LYS A 265 8.24 14.67 6.89
C LYS A 265 8.74 13.28 6.55
N THR A 266 7.84 12.31 6.41
CA THR A 266 8.22 10.89 6.28
C THR A 266 8.39 10.45 4.83
N SER A 267 7.41 10.78 3.97
CA SER A 267 7.42 10.44 2.55
C SER A 267 8.26 11.42 1.74
N ALA A 268 8.04 12.72 1.91
CA ALA A 268 8.77 13.76 1.16
C ALA A 268 10.12 14.16 1.80
N LYS A 269 10.47 13.58 2.97
CA LYS A 269 11.71 13.85 3.72
C LYS A 269 12.00 15.35 3.93
N LEU A 270 10.96 16.16 4.13
CA LEU A 270 11.07 17.61 4.37
C LEU A 270 11.25 17.94 5.84
N SER A 271 12.03 18.99 6.14
CA SER A 271 12.16 19.55 7.48
C SER A 271 10.99 20.46 7.82
N GLU A 272 10.77 20.76 9.11
CA GLU A 272 9.75 21.74 9.52
C GLU A 272 10.00 23.14 8.97
N SER A 273 11.27 23.56 8.85
CA SER A 273 11.60 24.87 8.28
C SER A 273 11.27 24.91 6.80
N GLU A 274 11.56 23.84 6.06
CA GLU A 274 11.23 23.72 4.63
C GLU A 274 9.71 23.75 4.41
N ILE A 275 8.93 23.04 5.23
CA ILE A 275 7.47 23.06 5.15
C ILE A 275 6.94 24.49 5.41
N LYS A 276 7.47 25.19 6.43
CA LYS A 276 7.06 26.57 6.73
C LYS A 276 7.40 27.53 5.59
N GLU A 277 8.60 27.44 5.03
CA GLU A 277 9.03 28.27 3.90
C GLU A 277 8.16 28.01 2.66
N LEU A 278 7.84 26.74 2.37
CA LEU A 278 6.92 26.35 1.29
C LEU A 278 5.48 26.86 1.49
N LEU A 279 5.05 27.07 2.73
CA LEU A 279 3.74 27.68 3.01
C LEU A 279 3.73 29.20 2.79
N MET A 280 4.87 29.87 2.97
CA MET A 280 5.01 31.33 2.92
C MET A 280 5.19 31.93 1.52
N ASP A 281 5.62 31.14 0.52
CA ASP A 281 5.87 31.57 -0.87
C ASP A 281 5.33 30.53 -1.88
N ASP A 282 5.44 30.77 -3.19
CA ASP A 282 5.19 29.76 -4.25
C ASP A 282 6.21 28.60 -4.25
N GLY A 283 7.17 28.67 -3.33
CA GLY A 283 8.16 27.66 -3.05
C GLY A 283 9.29 27.63 -4.07
N ILE A 284 9.24 28.43 -5.15
CA ILE A 284 10.21 28.37 -6.25
C ILE A 284 11.65 28.55 -5.72
N SER A 285 11.83 29.49 -4.79
CA SER A 285 13.14 29.84 -4.21
C SER A 285 13.79 28.71 -3.39
N ILE A 286 13.02 27.76 -2.87
CA ILE A 286 13.51 26.66 -2.00
C ILE A 286 13.58 25.30 -2.71
N ARG A 287 12.90 25.13 -3.86
CA ARG A 287 12.86 23.85 -4.60
C ARG A 287 14.25 23.28 -4.89
N ASP A 288 15.12 24.08 -5.50
CA ASP A 288 16.49 23.68 -5.85
C ASP A 288 17.30 23.26 -4.62
N ARG A 289 17.10 23.95 -3.49
CA ARG A 289 17.79 23.66 -2.24
C ARG A 289 17.33 22.33 -1.65
N ILE A 290 16.03 22.08 -1.65
CA ILE A 290 15.43 20.80 -1.22
C ILE A 290 15.95 19.67 -2.09
N LEU A 291 15.91 19.82 -3.42
CA LEU A 291 16.39 18.80 -4.37
C LEU A 291 17.86 18.46 -4.13
N LYS A 292 18.75 19.46 -4.07
CA LYS A 292 20.18 19.26 -3.82
C LYS A 292 20.44 18.53 -2.50
N ARG A 293 19.72 18.92 -1.43
CA ARG A 293 19.82 18.25 -0.12
C ARG A 293 19.39 16.79 -0.21
N LEU A 294 18.24 16.51 -0.82
CA LEU A 294 17.71 15.15 -0.95
C LEU A 294 18.61 14.26 -1.81
N GLN A 295 19.19 14.79 -2.89
CA GLN A 295 20.17 14.08 -3.72
C GLN A 295 21.44 13.76 -2.94
N ALA A 296 21.97 14.72 -2.18
CA ALA A 296 23.15 14.50 -1.34
C ALA A 296 22.88 13.44 -0.25
N GLN A 297 21.72 13.50 0.39
CA GLN A 297 21.30 12.53 1.40
C GLN A 297 21.16 11.12 0.81
N ARG A 298 20.55 10.99 -0.38
CA ARG A 298 20.44 9.70 -1.08
C ARG A 298 21.82 9.10 -1.37
N LYS A 299 22.73 9.90 -1.92
CA LYS A 299 24.11 9.47 -2.16
C LYS A 299 24.79 8.95 -0.89
N GLN A 300 24.61 9.64 0.23
CA GLN A 300 25.16 9.22 1.52
C GLN A 300 24.51 7.93 2.04
N GLU A 301 23.19 7.79 1.91
CA GLU A 301 22.44 6.58 2.28
C GLU A 301 22.92 5.36 1.46
N ASP A 302 23.12 5.55 0.16
CA ASP A 302 23.62 4.52 -0.76
C ASP A 302 25.07 4.11 -0.43
N GLU A 303 25.95 5.07 -0.17
CA GLU A 303 27.33 4.80 0.27
C GLU A 303 27.36 4.04 1.60
N GLN A 304 26.47 4.38 2.54
CA GLN A 304 26.36 3.67 3.82
C GLN A 304 25.77 2.26 3.66
N LEU A 305 24.79 2.08 2.77
CA LEU A 305 24.23 0.78 2.44
C LEU A 305 25.28 -0.12 1.78
N ALA A 306 26.02 0.41 0.81
CA ALA A 306 27.13 -0.30 0.16
C ALA A 306 28.19 -0.76 1.16
N LYS A 307 28.59 0.11 2.11
CA LYS A 307 29.50 -0.25 3.20
C LYS A 307 28.95 -1.36 4.09
N ARG A 308 27.66 -1.31 4.45
CA ARG A 308 27.02 -2.36 5.26
C ARG A 308 26.98 -3.71 4.55
N ILE A 309 26.63 -3.70 3.27
CA ILE A 309 26.64 -4.92 2.44
C ILE A 309 28.05 -5.50 2.37
N LEU A 310 29.07 -4.67 2.10
CA LEU A 310 30.47 -5.11 2.07
C LEU A 310 30.93 -5.70 3.41
N LEU A 311 30.60 -5.06 4.53
CA LEU A 311 30.94 -5.56 5.86
C LEU A 311 30.28 -6.92 6.13
N SER A 312 28.98 -7.05 5.82
CA SER A 312 28.26 -8.31 6.01
C SER A 312 28.84 -9.45 5.16
N ALA A 313 29.24 -9.16 3.92
CA ALA A 313 29.86 -10.13 3.03
C ALA A 313 31.28 -10.54 3.49
N GLU A 314 31.99 -9.67 4.20
CA GLU A 314 33.29 -10.00 4.79
C GLU A 314 33.15 -10.85 6.06
N GLU A 315 32.17 -10.54 6.92
CA GLU A 315 31.85 -11.36 8.09
C GLU A 315 31.44 -12.78 7.70
N GLU A 316 30.63 -12.93 6.64
CA GLU A 316 30.27 -14.24 6.09
C GLU A 316 31.48 -15.00 5.55
N LYS A 317 32.41 -14.30 4.86
CA LYS A 317 33.68 -14.89 4.40
C LYS A 317 34.51 -15.40 5.58
N GLN A 318 34.68 -14.60 6.64
CA GLN A 318 35.46 -15.00 7.81
C GLN A 318 34.85 -16.21 8.53
N ARG A 319 33.52 -16.27 8.64
CA ARG A 319 32.83 -17.44 9.20
C ARG A 319 33.04 -18.70 8.36
N ALA A 320 33.00 -18.59 7.04
CA ALA A 320 33.26 -19.72 6.15
C ALA A 320 34.71 -20.23 6.30
N VAL A 321 35.70 -19.34 6.35
CA VAL A 321 37.11 -19.70 6.56
C VAL A 321 37.33 -20.36 7.93
N ALA A 322 36.77 -19.79 9.00
CA ALA A 322 36.89 -20.37 10.34
C ALA A 322 36.33 -21.79 10.42
N LYS A 323 35.18 -22.04 9.77
CA LYS A 323 34.57 -23.36 9.70
C LYS A 323 35.47 -24.38 8.98
N VAL A 324 36.10 -23.99 7.87
CA VAL A 324 37.05 -24.85 7.15
C VAL A 324 38.28 -25.19 8.01
N GLU A 325 38.82 -24.21 8.74
CA GLU A 325 39.98 -24.46 9.62
C GLU A 325 39.61 -25.34 10.82
N GLU A 326 38.41 -25.19 11.39
CA GLU A 326 37.90 -26.05 12.46
C GLU A 326 37.74 -27.51 11.98
N GLU A 327 37.18 -27.71 10.77
CA GLU A 327 37.08 -29.03 10.13
C GLU A 327 38.47 -29.65 9.89
N LYS A 328 39.44 -28.84 9.47
CA LYS A 328 40.84 -29.27 9.28
C LYS A 328 41.52 -29.66 10.60
N GLN A 329 41.36 -28.88 11.66
CA GLN A 329 41.93 -29.18 12.99
C GLN A 329 41.32 -30.46 13.57
N ARG A 330 40.02 -30.65 13.40
CA ARG A 330 39.33 -31.89 13.79
C ARG A 330 39.86 -33.11 13.03
N ALA A 331 40.05 -32.99 11.72
CA ALA A 331 40.65 -34.06 10.91
C ALA A 331 42.10 -34.37 11.33
N LEU A 332 42.87 -33.37 11.74
CA LEU A 332 44.23 -33.54 12.28
C LEU A 332 44.22 -34.24 13.65
N ALA A 333 43.29 -33.89 14.53
CA ALA A 333 43.18 -34.50 15.86
C ALA A 333 42.69 -35.95 15.82
N GLU A 334 41.86 -36.31 14.85
CA GLU A 334 41.41 -37.68 14.59
C GLU A 334 42.51 -38.54 13.91
N ALA A 335 43.61 -37.92 13.44
CA ALA A 335 44.73 -38.56 12.77
C ALA A 335 45.91 -38.84 13.73
N GLY A 336 46.02 -40.07 14.25
CA GLY A 336 47.20 -40.55 14.99
C GLY A 336 48.51 -40.59 14.16
N ALA A 337 49.64 -40.50 14.88
CA ALA A 337 51.00 -40.10 14.44
C ALA A 337 51.77 -41.05 13.48
N GLU A 338 51.13 -41.95 12.73
CA GLU A 338 51.87 -42.99 11.97
C GLU A 338 51.65 -42.98 10.44
N ALA A 339 51.14 -41.88 9.86
CA ALA A 339 50.85 -41.80 8.43
C ALA A 339 51.40 -40.51 7.78
N GLU A 340 52.55 -40.02 8.23
CA GLU A 340 52.99 -38.64 8.02
C GLU A 340 53.33 -38.28 6.56
N ALA A 341 53.87 -39.21 5.75
CA ALA A 341 54.26 -38.93 4.37
C ALA A 341 53.09 -38.95 3.37
N ASP A 342 52.25 -39.99 3.38
CA ASP A 342 51.07 -40.08 2.51
C ASP A 342 49.99 -39.07 2.92
N LYS A 343 49.90 -38.72 4.21
CA LYS A 343 49.02 -37.64 4.67
C LYS A 343 49.53 -36.25 4.34
N LEU A 344 50.83 -35.97 4.35
CA LEU A 344 51.35 -34.68 3.89
C LEU A 344 51.03 -34.45 2.40
N ARG A 345 51.06 -35.52 1.60
CA ARG A 345 50.65 -35.48 0.19
C ARG A 345 49.13 -35.26 0.03
N ALA A 346 48.31 -35.95 0.83
CA ALA A 346 46.87 -35.74 0.86
C ALA A 346 46.45 -34.36 1.42
N LEU A 347 47.20 -33.81 2.38
CA LEU A 347 47.03 -32.46 2.92
C LEU A 347 47.45 -31.39 1.92
N ALA A 348 48.51 -31.61 1.15
CA ALA A 348 48.89 -30.73 0.04
C ALA A 348 47.82 -30.72 -1.06
N GLU A 349 47.30 -31.88 -1.46
CA GLU A 349 46.18 -31.97 -2.41
C GLU A 349 44.89 -31.34 -1.85
N ALA A 350 44.60 -31.50 -0.56
CA ALA A 350 43.46 -30.88 0.09
C ALA A 350 43.62 -29.35 0.21
N ALA A 351 44.83 -28.86 0.48
CA ALA A 351 45.14 -27.43 0.51
C ALA A 351 45.04 -26.80 -0.89
N GLU A 352 45.48 -27.52 -1.92
CA GLU A 352 45.36 -27.09 -3.32
C GLU A 352 43.88 -27.08 -3.77
N ARG A 353 43.09 -28.11 -3.39
CA ARG A 353 41.63 -28.12 -3.59
C ARG A 353 40.93 -27.00 -2.81
N SER A 354 41.41 -26.67 -1.61
CA SER A 354 40.86 -25.58 -0.79
C SER A 354 41.20 -24.21 -1.36
N GLN A 355 42.42 -23.99 -1.85
CA GLN A 355 42.78 -22.76 -2.59
C GLN A 355 41.98 -22.64 -3.89
N HIS A 356 41.77 -23.74 -4.61
CA HIS A 356 40.91 -23.76 -5.79
C HIS A 356 39.44 -23.49 -5.43
N ALA A 357 38.95 -24.00 -4.29
CA ALA A 357 37.61 -23.72 -3.78
C ALA A 357 37.45 -22.25 -3.33
N VAL A 358 38.47 -21.65 -2.71
CA VAL A 358 38.48 -20.24 -2.35
C VAL A 358 38.49 -19.35 -3.60
N ALA A 359 39.26 -19.70 -4.63
CA ALA A 359 39.25 -19.01 -5.91
C ALA A 359 37.91 -19.17 -6.67
N GLU A 360 37.26 -20.34 -6.57
CA GLU A 360 35.91 -20.58 -7.08
C GLU A 360 34.86 -19.75 -6.31
N VAL A 361 35.00 -19.61 -4.99
CA VAL A 361 34.12 -18.76 -4.16
C VAL A 361 34.32 -17.27 -4.48
N GLU A 362 35.56 -16.82 -4.73
CA GLU A 362 35.81 -15.44 -5.17
C GLU A 362 35.26 -15.17 -6.58
N LYS A 363 35.40 -16.11 -7.52
CA LYS A 363 34.72 -16.03 -8.82
C LYS A 363 33.21 -16.06 -8.71
N ALA A 364 32.65 -16.83 -7.78
CA ALA A 364 31.21 -16.86 -7.52
C ALA A 364 30.72 -15.53 -6.92
N LYS A 365 31.53 -14.88 -6.08
CA LYS A 365 31.24 -13.58 -5.47
C LYS A 365 31.22 -12.45 -6.50
N ASP A 366 32.19 -12.45 -7.43
CA ASP A 366 32.19 -11.50 -8.55
C ASP A 366 30.97 -11.71 -9.46
N LYS A 367 30.65 -12.98 -9.74
CA LYS A 367 29.46 -13.34 -10.53
C LYS A 367 28.15 -12.95 -9.85
N GLU A 368 28.04 -13.11 -8.53
CA GLU A 368 26.84 -12.74 -7.76
C GLU A 368 26.69 -11.21 -7.65
N ARG A 369 27.79 -10.49 -7.47
CA ARG A 369 27.83 -9.03 -7.53
C ARG A 369 27.37 -8.50 -8.89
N ASP A 370 27.89 -9.08 -9.96
CA ASP A 370 27.53 -8.71 -11.33
C ASP A 370 26.05 -9.03 -11.62
N LEU A 371 25.53 -10.15 -11.12
CA LEU A 371 24.11 -10.50 -11.22
C LEU A 371 23.22 -9.55 -10.41
N ALA A 372 23.66 -9.09 -9.24
CA ALA A 372 22.92 -8.13 -8.43
C ALA A 372 22.85 -6.75 -9.11
N LEU A 373 23.98 -6.25 -9.63
CA LEU A 373 24.04 -5.01 -10.41
C LEU A 373 23.17 -5.09 -11.67
N LEU A 374 23.24 -6.22 -12.37
CA LEU A 374 22.41 -6.49 -13.54
C LEU A 374 20.91 -6.44 -13.19
N ARG A 375 20.50 -7.00 -12.05
CA ARG A 375 19.10 -6.96 -11.59
C ARG A 375 18.63 -5.54 -11.33
N MET A 376 19.43 -4.77 -10.57
CA MET A 376 19.14 -3.37 -10.27
C MET A 376 19.00 -2.53 -11.55
N LEU A 377 19.88 -2.76 -12.53
CA LEU A 377 19.87 -2.03 -13.78
C LEU A 377 18.64 -2.38 -14.65
N LYS A 378 18.23 -3.66 -14.69
CA LYS A 378 16.99 -4.09 -15.37
C LYS A 378 15.76 -3.43 -14.76
N ASP A 379 15.65 -3.45 -13.43
CA ASP A 379 14.54 -2.83 -12.70
C ASP A 379 14.48 -1.32 -12.94
N SER A 380 15.65 -0.67 -13.00
CA SER A 380 15.78 0.76 -13.33
C SER A 380 15.28 1.07 -14.74
N ILE A 381 15.61 0.24 -15.75
CA ILE A 381 15.18 0.43 -17.14
C ILE A 381 13.65 0.31 -17.25
N PHE A 382 13.03 -0.68 -16.62
CA PHE A 382 11.58 -0.84 -16.64
C PHE A 382 10.87 0.32 -15.96
N SER A 383 11.39 0.79 -14.83
CA SER A 383 10.86 1.95 -14.12
C SER A 383 10.94 3.20 -14.99
N LEU A 384 12.11 3.50 -15.55
CA LEU A 384 12.32 4.66 -16.43
C LEU A 384 11.43 4.63 -17.68
N TYR A 385 11.22 3.45 -18.26
CA TYR A 385 10.33 3.29 -19.41
C TYR A 385 8.87 3.60 -19.05
N GLN A 386 8.35 3.04 -17.96
CA GLN A 386 6.98 3.28 -17.50
C GLN A 386 6.75 4.75 -17.16
N CYS A 387 7.74 5.40 -16.54
CA CYS A 387 7.67 6.84 -16.25
C CYS A 387 7.59 7.68 -17.52
N ARG A 388 8.27 7.27 -18.59
CA ARG A 388 8.36 8.04 -19.83
C ARG A 388 7.14 7.90 -20.73
N PHE A 389 6.63 6.68 -20.88
CA PHE A 389 5.58 6.37 -21.87
C PHE A 389 4.20 6.12 -21.23
N PHE A 390 4.08 6.13 -19.90
CA PHE A 390 2.83 6.04 -19.14
C PHE A 390 1.99 4.78 -19.39
N HIS A 391 2.63 3.70 -19.85
CA HIS A 391 2.04 2.37 -19.96
C HIS A 391 3.07 1.28 -19.69
N ASN A 392 2.60 0.03 -19.66
CA ASN A 392 3.46 -1.13 -19.43
C ASN A 392 4.54 -1.25 -20.52
N VAL A 393 5.70 -1.78 -20.12
CA VAL A 393 6.80 -2.11 -21.02
C VAL A 393 6.31 -3.15 -22.05
N PRO A 394 6.51 -2.93 -23.36
CA PRO A 394 6.17 -3.91 -24.37
C PRO A 394 6.83 -5.25 -24.09
N GLU A 395 6.10 -6.33 -24.29
CA GLU A 395 6.55 -7.70 -23.98
C GLU A 395 7.87 -8.06 -24.69
N GLU A 396 8.12 -7.45 -25.85
CA GLU A 396 9.35 -7.63 -26.62
C GLU A 396 10.58 -7.00 -25.92
N VAL A 397 10.43 -5.80 -25.32
CA VAL A 397 11.50 -5.16 -24.53
C VAL A 397 11.70 -5.91 -23.22
N GLN A 398 10.61 -6.27 -22.55
CA GLN A 398 10.63 -7.07 -21.33
C GLN A 398 11.46 -8.35 -21.54
N LYS A 399 11.14 -9.13 -22.57
CA LYS A 399 11.88 -10.36 -22.91
C LYS A 399 13.35 -10.12 -23.24
N THR A 400 13.68 -9.00 -23.86
CA THR A 400 15.05 -8.68 -24.28
C THR A 400 15.90 -8.28 -23.06
N VAL A 401 15.38 -7.37 -22.24
CA VAL A 401 16.03 -6.92 -20.99
C VAL A 401 16.13 -8.07 -19.98
N ASP A 402 15.09 -8.89 -19.83
CA ASP A 402 15.11 -10.04 -18.92
C ASP A 402 16.19 -11.07 -19.30
N LYS A 403 16.44 -11.27 -20.60
CA LYS A 403 17.46 -12.20 -21.11
C LYS A 403 18.90 -11.69 -21.00
N ALA A 404 19.10 -10.38 -20.84
CA ALA A 404 20.42 -9.78 -20.76
C ALA A 404 21.27 -10.39 -19.63
N GLN A 405 22.56 -10.57 -19.89
CA GLN A 405 23.57 -11.16 -19.01
C GLN A 405 24.56 -10.08 -18.53
N PRO A 406 25.44 -10.37 -17.56
CA PRO A 406 26.40 -9.37 -17.06
C PRO A 406 27.26 -8.69 -18.14
N LYS A 407 27.62 -9.43 -19.19
CA LYS A 407 28.37 -8.91 -20.35
C LYS A 407 27.63 -7.81 -21.12
N ASP A 408 26.30 -7.73 -20.99
CA ASP A 408 25.44 -6.78 -21.68
C ASP A 408 25.21 -5.49 -20.85
N MET A 409 25.81 -5.38 -19.65
CA MET A 409 25.74 -4.21 -18.78
C MET A 409 26.03 -2.87 -19.49
N PRO A 410 27.06 -2.74 -20.36
CA PRO A 410 27.31 -1.48 -21.07
C PRO A 410 26.14 -1.04 -21.96
N ALA A 411 25.46 -2.00 -22.61
CA ALA A 411 24.30 -1.73 -23.44
C ALA A 411 23.08 -1.32 -22.61
N LEU A 412 22.86 -2.00 -21.46
CA LEU A 412 21.80 -1.65 -20.52
C LEU A 412 22.01 -0.25 -19.92
N HIS A 413 23.26 0.15 -19.63
CA HIS A 413 23.57 1.51 -19.20
C HIS A 413 23.24 2.54 -20.29
N ALA A 414 23.60 2.27 -21.55
CA ALA A 414 23.24 3.14 -22.66
C ALA A 414 21.71 3.28 -22.84
N ILE A 415 20.95 2.20 -22.62
CA ILE A 415 19.48 2.21 -22.62
C ILE A 415 18.92 3.05 -21.46
N SER A 416 19.45 2.88 -20.25
CA SER A 416 19.08 3.67 -19.07
C SER A 416 19.35 5.16 -19.28
N ASP A 417 20.51 5.50 -19.85
CA ASP A 417 20.91 6.88 -20.15
C ASP A 417 20.01 7.50 -21.23
N TYR A 418 19.66 6.73 -22.26
CA TYR A 418 18.72 7.16 -23.30
C TYR A 418 17.35 7.50 -22.71
N LEU A 419 16.80 6.61 -21.87
CA LEU A 419 15.51 6.83 -21.20
C LEU A 419 15.53 8.07 -20.29
N SER A 420 16.66 8.32 -19.62
CA SER A 420 16.84 9.41 -18.66
C SER A 420 17.09 10.78 -19.32
N GLY A 421 17.63 10.82 -20.55
CA GLY A 421 18.14 12.08 -21.12
C GLY A 421 17.70 12.45 -22.54
N HIS A 422 17.18 11.52 -23.35
CA HIS A 422 16.77 11.83 -24.73
C HIS A 422 15.33 12.33 -24.84
N LYS A 423 14.95 12.99 -25.95
CA LYS A 423 13.56 13.40 -26.27
C LYS A 423 12.96 12.62 -27.46
N GLY A 424 13.43 11.39 -27.69
CA GLY A 424 12.90 10.51 -28.72
C GLY A 424 11.53 9.92 -28.34
N ASP A 425 10.77 9.53 -29.37
CA ASP A 425 9.50 8.81 -29.22
C ASP A 425 9.73 7.31 -28.91
N GLU A 426 8.64 6.58 -28.66
CA GLU A 426 8.70 5.17 -28.30
C GLU A 426 9.30 4.32 -29.43
N GLU A 427 9.01 4.63 -30.68
CA GLU A 427 9.48 3.86 -31.83
C GLU A 427 11.00 4.01 -32.02
N GLU A 428 11.53 5.21 -31.79
CA GLU A 428 12.96 5.50 -31.77
C GLU A 428 13.68 4.80 -30.61
N PHE A 429 13.07 4.81 -29.42
CA PHE A 429 13.57 4.04 -28.27
C PHE A 429 13.61 2.54 -28.58
N MET A 430 12.55 1.98 -29.16
CA MET A 430 12.47 0.55 -29.48
C MET A 430 13.56 0.13 -30.46
N ARG A 431 13.87 0.98 -31.46
CA ARG A 431 14.96 0.74 -32.41
C ARG A 431 16.32 0.82 -31.72
N PHE A 432 16.52 1.81 -30.85
CA PHE A 432 17.75 1.97 -30.08
C PHE A 432 18.00 0.79 -29.13
N ALA A 433 16.99 0.38 -28.36
CA ALA A 433 17.09 -0.73 -27.42
C ALA A 433 17.39 -2.06 -28.13
N LYS A 434 16.74 -2.32 -29.29
CA LYS A 434 17.02 -3.49 -30.12
C LYS A 434 18.45 -3.48 -30.67
N THR A 435 18.95 -2.33 -31.10
CA THR A 435 20.31 -2.20 -31.67
C THR A 435 21.38 -2.34 -30.59
N SER A 436 21.13 -1.81 -29.38
CA SER A 436 22.08 -1.86 -28.28
C SER A 436 22.21 -3.27 -27.67
N LEU A 437 21.16 -4.09 -27.72
CA LEU A 437 21.13 -5.45 -27.16
C LEU A 437 21.28 -6.58 -28.18
N ALA A 438 21.51 -6.26 -29.46
CA ALA A 438 21.86 -7.21 -30.53
C ALA A 438 23.38 -7.40 -30.61
#